data_AF-A0A418WTV7-F1
#
_entry.id   AF-A0A418WTV7-F1
#
_cell.length_a   1.000
_cell.length_b   1.000
_cell.length_c   1.000
_cell.angle_alpha   90.00
_cell.angle_beta   90.00
_cell.angle_gamma   90.00
#
_symmetry.space_group_name_H-M   'P 1'
#
loop_
_entity.id
_entity.type
_entity.pdbx_description
1 polymer ?
#
loop_
_entity_poly.entity_id
_entity_poly.type
_entity_poly.pdbx_seq_one_letter_code
_entity_poly.pdbx_strand_id
1 'polypeptide(L)'
;MAEPQLSVRSAKARDLAHRLARREKRSIADIVERALEAYEIREAGREPAADFYARLSADAGTDLDLETVIRQSRRPNPGPDL
;
A
#
# COMPACT_ATOMS: atom_id res chain seq x y z
N MET A 1 19.58 -20.10 8.96
CA MET A 1 19.44 -18.82 9.66
C MET A 1 18.07 -18.84 10.32
N ALA A 2 17.97 -18.77 11.65
CA ALA A 2 16.66 -18.75 12.31
C ALA A 2 16.01 -17.39 12.04
N GLU A 3 14.76 -17.39 11.56
CA GLU A 3 13.99 -16.15 11.41
C GLU A 3 13.86 -15.46 12.77
N PRO A 4 14.06 -14.13 12.85
CA PRO A 4 13.92 -13.40 14.10
C PRO A 4 12.48 -13.51 14.61
N GLN A 5 12.30 -14.19 15.74
CA GLN A 5 10.99 -14.33 16.37
C GLN A 5 10.70 -13.13 17.26
N LEU A 6 9.55 -12.49 17.05
CA LEU A 6 9.06 -11.41 17.91
C LEU A 6 8.61 -11.98 19.27
N SER A 7 9.26 -11.56 20.36
CA SER A 7 8.86 -11.97 21.71
C SER A 7 7.84 -11.00 22.32
N VAL A 8 6.61 -11.46 22.55
CA VAL A 8 5.57 -10.65 23.21
C VAL A 8 5.62 -10.85 24.73
N ARG A 9 6.10 -9.84 25.46
CA ARG A 9 6.23 -9.90 26.94
C ARG A 9 4.91 -9.66 27.68
N SER A 10 4.01 -8.86 27.10
CA SER A 10 2.72 -8.55 27.72
C SER A 10 1.78 -9.75 27.67
N ALA A 11 1.29 -10.18 28.84
CA ALA A 11 0.31 -11.27 28.94
C ALA A 11 -0.95 -10.96 28.14
N LYS A 12 -1.47 -9.73 28.24
CA LYS A 12 -2.65 -9.28 27.50
C LYS A 12 -2.47 -9.36 25.98
N ALA A 13 -1.30 -8.95 25.48
CA ALA A 13 -1.00 -8.99 24.05
C ALA A 13 -0.89 -10.44 23.53
N ARG A 14 -0.28 -11.32 24.32
CA ARG A 14 -0.18 -12.75 24.03
C ARG A 14 -1.57 -13.40 23.96
N ASP A 15 -2.43 -13.13 24.94
CA ASP A 15 -3.80 -13.68 24.97
C ASP A 15 -4.64 -13.22 23.77
N LEU A 16 -4.47 -11.95 23.39
CA LEU A 16 -5.13 -11.39 22.21
C LEU A 16 -4.65 -12.05 20.91
N ALA A 17 -3.33 -12.20 20.75
CA ALA A 17 -2.75 -12.87 19.58
C ALA A 17 -3.21 -14.33 19.47
N HIS A 18 -3.22 -15.08 20.58
CA HIS A 18 -3.74 -16.45 20.61
C HIS A 18 -5.22 -16.53 20.23
N ARG A 19 -6.05 -15.61 20.74
CA ARG A 19 -7.50 -15.58 20.44
C ARG A 19 -7.75 -15.33 18.96
N LEU A 20 -7.02 -14.38 18.36
CA LEU A 20 -7.13 -14.04 16.95
C LEU A 20 -6.63 -15.18 16.05
N ALA A 21 -5.46 -15.75 16.37
CA ALA A 21 -4.91 -16.90 15.64
C ALA A 21 -5.87 -18.09 15.58
N ARG A 22 -6.53 -18.41 16.70
CA ARG A 22 -7.55 -19.48 16.75
C ARG A 22 -8.77 -19.16 15.89
N ARG A 23 -9.25 -17.92 15.93
CA ARG A 23 -10.45 -17.50 15.18
C ARG A 23 -10.21 -17.51 13.68
N GLU A 24 -9.02 -17.10 13.26
CA GLU A 24 -8.68 -16.91 11.84
C GLU A 24 -7.94 -18.11 11.22
N LYS A 25 -7.66 -19.14 12.03
CA LYS A 25 -6.90 -20.35 11.63
C LYS A 25 -5.54 -19.99 11.01
N ARG A 26 -4.82 -19.07 11.64
CA ARG A 26 -3.51 -18.55 11.19
C ARG A 26 -2.45 -18.72 12.27
N SER A 27 -1.19 -18.58 11.87
CA SER A 27 -0.08 -18.55 12.82
C SER A 27 -0.15 -17.28 13.68
N ILE A 28 0.44 -17.32 14.88
CA ILE A 28 0.53 -16.12 15.73
C ILE A 28 1.40 -15.06 15.07
N ALA A 29 2.46 -15.46 14.36
CA ALA A 29 3.33 -14.55 13.63
C ALA A 29 2.54 -13.78 12.56
N ASP A 30 1.79 -14.50 11.71
CA ASP A 30 0.99 -13.89 10.64
C ASP A 30 -0.02 -12.88 11.17
N ILE A 31 -0.66 -13.19 12.31
CA ILE A 31 -1.62 -12.29 12.96
C ILE A 31 -0.93 -11.02 13.46
N VAL A 32 0.22 -11.16 14.10
CA VAL A 32 0.94 -10.01 14.66
C VAL A 32 1.50 -9.14 13.55
N GLU A 33 2.09 -9.72 12.51
CA GLU A 33 2.59 -8.97 11.35
C GLU A 33 1.47 -8.17 10.68
N ARG A 34 0.35 -8.82 10.35
CA ARG A 34 -0.81 -8.14 9.74
C ARG A 34 -1.41 -7.07 10.64
N ALA A 35 -1.44 -7.29 11.95
CA ALA A 35 -1.93 -6.30 12.90
C ALA A 35 -1.01 -5.07 12.96
N LEU A 36 0.31 -5.28 12.90
CA LEU A 36 1.29 -4.19 12.85
C LEU A 36 1.24 -3.43 11.53
N GLU A 37 1.14 -4.11 10.39
CA GLU A 37 0.93 -3.48 9.08
C GLU A 37 -0.36 -2.64 9.05
N ALA A 38 -1.46 -3.20 9.56
CA ALA A 38 -2.73 -2.47 9.63
C ALA A 38 -2.65 -1.25 10.56
N TYR A 39 -1.93 -1.38 11.69
CA TYR A 39 -1.68 -0.26 12.59
C TYR A 39 -0.83 0.81 11.92
N GLU A 40 0.24 0.44 11.22
CA GLU A 40 1.08 1.38 10.46
C GLU A 40 0.26 2.12 9.41
N ILE A 41 -0.52 1.42 8.59
CA ILE A 41 -1.38 2.05 7.57
C ILE A 41 -2.35 3.05 8.20
N ARG A 42 -2.91 2.73 9.37
CA ARG A 42 -3.92 3.55 10.02
C ARG A 42 -3.34 4.73 10.80
N GLU A 43 -2.21 4.54 11.48
CA GLU A 43 -1.69 5.48 12.48
C GLU A 43 -0.43 6.20 12.01
N ALA A 44 0.37 5.63 11.09
CA ALA A 44 1.61 6.25 10.62
C ALA A 44 1.38 7.40 9.63
N GLY A 45 0.19 8.04 9.66
CA GLY A 45 -0.07 9.31 9.00
C GLY A 45 0.31 9.32 7.53
N ARG A 46 -0.15 8.33 6.75
CA ARG A 46 -0.08 8.46 5.30
C ARG A 46 -0.87 9.70 4.90
N GLU A 47 -0.26 10.54 4.07
CA GLU A 47 -0.95 11.67 3.44
C GLU A 47 -2.24 11.17 2.78
N PRO A 48 -3.41 11.73 3.11
CA PRO A 48 -4.65 11.38 2.43
C PRO A 48 -4.46 11.51 0.92
N ALA A 49 -5.05 10.59 0.14
CA ALA A 49 -4.88 10.60 -1.31
C ALA A 49 -5.24 11.95 -1.93
N ALA A 50 -6.27 12.62 -1.40
CA ALA A 50 -6.67 13.96 -1.83
C ALA A 50 -5.55 14.99 -1.62
N ASP A 51 -4.93 15.00 -0.45
CA ASP A 51 -3.83 15.92 -0.11
C ASP A 51 -2.59 15.62 -0.96
N PHE A 52 -2.28 14.34 -1.16
CA PHE A 52 -1.19 13.89 -2.02
C PHE A 52 -1.39 14.38 -3.47
N TYR A 53 -2.56 14.17 -4.06
CA TYR A 53 -2.83 14.59 -5.44
C TYR A 53 -2.91 16.11 -5.57
N ALA A 54 -3.44 16.81 -4.55
CA ALA A 54 -3.45 18.28 -4.53
C ALA A 54 -2.02 18.84 -4.49
N ARG A 55 -1.17 18.31 -3.61
CA ARG A 55 0.25 18.69 -3.53
C ARG A 55 1.00 18.32 -4.80
N LEU A 56 0.82 17.11 -5.33
CA LEU A 56 1.44 16.67 -6.58
C LEU A 56 1.02 17.56 -7.76
N SER A 57 -0.25 17.95 -7.83
CA SER A 57 -0.74 18.87 -8.86
C SER A 57 -0.24 20.30 -8.65
N ALA A 58 0.07 20.72 -7.43
CA ALA A 58 0.64 22.04 -7.18
C ALA A 58 2.15 22.08 -7.49
N ASP A 59 2.88 21.02 -7.09
CA ASP A 59 4.34 20.93 -7.25
C ASP A 59 4.76 20.51 -8.66
N ALA A 60 3.98 19.63 -9.28
CA ALA A 60 4.28 18.98 -10.55
C ALA A 60 3.10 19.04 -11.53
N GLY A 61 2.11 19.92 -11.29
CA GLY A 61 1.11 20.29 -12.28
C GLY A 61 1.80 20.99 -13.43
N THR A 62 2.34 20.19 -14.35
CA THR A 62 3.02 20.67 -15.53
C THR A 62 2.04 21.47 -16.39
N ASP A 63 2.49 22.57 -16.98
CA ASP A 63 1.92 23.21 -18.18
C ASP A 63 2.04 22.28 -19.42
N LEU A 64 1.85 20.97 -19.23
CA LEU A 64 1.97 19.97 -20.26
C LEU A 64 0.63 19.88 -20.97
N ASP A 65 0.58 20.42 -22.19
CA ASP A 65 -0.51 20.14 -23.10
C ASP A 65 -0.46 18.67 -23.52
N LEU A 66 -1.25 17.86 -22.83
CA LEU A 66 -1.38 16.42 -23.07
C LEU A 66 -1.79 16.12 -24.50
N GLU A 67 -2.63 16.96 -25.12
CA GLU A 67 -3.07 16.76 -26.50
C GLU A 67 -1.90 16.92 -27.47
N THR A 68 -1.03 17.91 -27.23
CA THR A 68 0.20 18.10 -28.00
C THR A 68 1.16 16.91 -27.85
N VAL A 69 1.39 16.41 -26.62
CA VAL A 69 2.28 15.26 -26.37
C VAL A 69 1.75 13.97 -26.99
N ILE A 70 0.44 13.73 -26.86
CA ILE A 70 -0.22 12.55 -27.43
C ILE A 70 -0.09 12.59 -28.95
N ARG A 71 -0.34 13.73 -29.60
CA ARG A 71 -0.19 13.87 -31.06
C ARG A 71 1.24 13.63 -31.53
N GLN A 72 2.24 14.17 -30.83
CA GLN A 72 3.66 13.96 -31.17
C GLN A 72 4.08 12.50 -31.03
N SER A 73 3.54 11.80 -30.01
CA SER A 73 3.94 10.43 -29.68
C SER A 73 3.11 9.37 -30.42
N ARG A 74 1.97 9.75 -31.01
CA ARG A 74 1.07 8.81 -31.69
C ARG A 74 1.75 8.22 -32.92
N ARG A 75 1.88 6.89 -32.93
CA ARG A 75 2.20 6.11 -34.13
C ARG A 75 0.91 5.51 -34.68
N PRO A 76 0.38 6.01 -35.82
CA PRO A 76 -0.81 5.43 -36.43
C PRO A 76 -0.54 3.98 -36.79
N ASN A 77 -1.37 3.07 -36.29
CA ASN A 77 -1.39 1.68 -36.76
C ASN A 77 -2.39 1.61 -37.92
N PRO A 78 -1.95 1.33 -39.17
CA PRO A 78 -2.83 1.31 -40.34
C PRO A 78 -3.87 0.19 -40.32
N GLY A 79 -3.78 -0.74 -39.36
CA GLY A 79 -4.61 -1.93 -39.33
C GLY A 79 -4.11 -2.97 -40.34
N PRO A 80 -4.67 -4.19 -40.32
CA PRO A 80 -4.38 -5.21 -41.32
C PRO A 80 -4.97 -4.80 -42.68
N ASP A 81 -4.21 -5.02 -43.77
CA ASP A 81 -4.76 -4.96 -45.12
C ASP A 81 -5.78 -6.11 -45.28
N LEU A 82 -7.03 -5.76 -45.59
CA LEU A 82 -8.15 -6.68 -45.82
C LEU A 82 -8.42 -6.89 -47.31
#